data_AF-A0A453AXM6-F1
#
_entry.id   AF-A0A453AXM6-F1
#
_cell.length_a   1.000
_cell.length_b   1.000
_cell.length_c   1.000
_cell.angle_alpha   90.00
_cell.angle_beta   90.00
_cell.angle_gamma   90.00
#
_symmetry.space_group_name_H-M   'P 1'
#
loop_
_entity.id
_entity.type
_entity.pdbx_description
1 polymer ?
#
loop_
_entity_poly.entity_id
_entity_poly.type
_entity_poly.pdbx_seq_one_letter_code
_entity_poly.pdbx_strand_id
1 'polypeptide(L)'
;SCELEGLESLGSMLRVVVRNDVALSNSSVQWFRIQPKGHKKEIISGATKLVYAPEPHDVGRYLQAEVNLGGETSVAKTAGPLDPAPGLVDYVETLVRNPETDYNGCCPSNERNRPTY
;
A
#
# COMPACT_ATOMS: atom_id res chain seq x y z
N SER A 1 2.38 20.39 -4.66
CA SER A 1 1.45 19.43 -5.29
C SER A 1 1.93 18.00 -5.08
N CYS A 2 0.98 17.10 -4.84
CA CYS A 2 1.23 15.67 -4.65
C CYS A 2 0.49 14.88 -5.72
N GLU A 3 1.06 13.75 -6.11
CA GLU A 3 0.50 12.83 -7.09
C GLU A 3 0.34 11.45 -6.46
N LEU A 4 -0.73 10.74 -6.82
CA LEU A 4 -0.93 9.35 -6.44
C LEU A 4 -0.40 8.49 -7.59
N GLU A 5 0.68 7.78 -7.37
CA GLU A 5 1.19 6.77 -8.30
C GLU A 5 0.78 5.37 -7.84
N GLY A 6 0.51 4.50 -8.80
CA GLY A 6 0.15 3.11 -8.55
C GLY A 6 -1.16 2.71 -9.20
N LEU A 7 -1.40 1.41 -9.20
CA LEU A 7 -2.62 0.83 -9.73
C LEU A 7 -3.72 0.88 -8.67
N GLU A 8 -4.89 1.36 -9.09
CA GLU A 8 -6.09 1.43 -8.28
C GLU A 8 -6.76 0.06 -8.23
N SER A 9 -6.02 -0.95 -7.78
CA SER A 9 -6.47 -2.34 -7.78
C SER A 9 -6.02 -3.08 -6.53
N LEU A 10 -6.80 -4.07 -6.09
CA LEU A 10 -6.40 -4.94 -4.98
C LEU A 10 -5.10 -5.69 -5.32
N GLY A 11 -4.18 -5.74 -4.36
CA GLY A 11 -2.86 -6.37 -4.53
C GLY A 11 -1.81 -5.47 -5.18
N SER A 12 -2.19 -4.27 -5.62
CA SER A 12 -1.24 -3.22 -6.02
C SER A 12 -0.75 -2.41 -4.83
N MET A 13 0.15 -1.47 -5.07
CA MET A 13 0.67 -0.58 -4.04
C MET A 13 0.51 0.86 -4.51
N LEU A 14 -0.24 1.65 -3.75
CA LEU A 14 -0.44 3.07 -4.02
C LEU A 14 0.62 3.86 -3.27
N ARG A 15 1.33 4.73 -3.98
CA ARG A 15 2.40 5.57 -3.46
C ARG A 15 2.10 7.03 -3.75
N VAL A 16 2.11 7.84 -2.71
CA VAL A 16 2.06 9.29 -2.86
C VAL A 16 3.46 9.81 -3.18
N VAL A 17 3.58 10.47 -4.32
CA VAL A 17 4.79 11.16 -4.75
C VAL A 17 4.57 12.65 -4.56
N VAL A 18 5.41 13.25 -3.72
CA VAL A 18 5.43 14.70 -3.51
C VAL A 18 6.54 15.26 -4.39
N ARG A 19 6.24 16.24 -5.23
CA ARG A 19 7.25 16.87 -6.11
C ARG A 19 8.30 17.73 -5.37
N ASN A 20 8.23 17.81 -4.05
CA ASN A 20 9.07 18.67 -3.22
C ASN A 20 9.76 17.85 -2.11
N ASP A 21 11.06 17.65 -2.28
CA ASP A 21 11.90 16.83 -1.40
C ASP A 21 12.10 17.45 -0.01
N VAL A 22 12.20 18.79 0.05
CA VAL A 22 12.33 19.55 1.31
C VAL A 22 11.09 19.39 2.16
N ALA A 23 9.93 19.31 1.53
CA ALA A 23 8.66 19.15 2.21
C ALA A 23 8.44 17.73 2.75
N LEU A 24 9.04 16.69 2.12
CA LEU A 24 8.89 15.30 2.53
C LEU A 24 9.39 15.03 3.96
N SER A 25 10.52 15.62 4.35
CA SER A 25 11.15 15.38 5.65
C SER A 25 10.30 15.81 6.86
N ASN A 26 9.40 16.78 6.69
CA ASN A 26 8.43 17.19 7.73
C ASN A 26 6.98 16.93 7.30
N SER A 27 6.78 16.12 6.27
CA SER A 27 5.44 15.84 5.78
C SER A 27 4.77 14.74 6.60
N SER A 28 3.49 14.95 6.92
CA SER A 28 2.64 13.90 7.46
C SER A 28 1.62 13.53 6.41
N VAL A 29 1.56 12.25 6.07
CA VAL A 29 0.52 11.70 5.19
C VAL A 29 -0.53 10.99 6.02
N GLN A 30 -1.77 11.02 5.56
CA GLN A 30 -2.88 10.33 6.18
C GLN A 30 -3.80 9.79 5.09
N TRP A 31 -4.09 8.49 5.13
CA TRP A 31 -5.02 7.87 4.18
C TRP A 31 -6.44 7.82 4.73
N PHE A 32 -7.37 7.93 3.78
CA PHE A 32 -8.81 7.88 3.99
C PHE A 32 -9.44 6.98 2.95
N ARG A 33 -10.38 6.15 3.38
CA ARG A 33 -11.26 5.38 2.49
C ARG A 33 -12.58 6.09 2.34
N ILE A 34 -13.08 6.17 1.12
CA ILE A 34 -14.33 6.84 0.78
C ILE A 34 -15.25 5.82 0.10
N GLN A 35 -16.43 5.64 0.67
CA GLN A 35 -17.42 4.72 0.13
C GLN A 35 -18.15 5.34 -1.08
N PRO A 36 -18.28 4.64 -2.22
CA PRO A 36 -18.93 5.17 -3.42
C PRO A 36 -20.42 5.46 -3.19
N LYS A 37 -21.08 4.65 -2.35
CA LYS A 37 -22.53 4.72 -2.09
C LYS A 37 -22.94 5.71 -1.00
N GLY A 38 -21.99 6.29 -0.27
CA GLY A 38 -22.32 7.02 0.96
C GLY A 38 -21.55 8.31 1.21
N HIS A 39 -20.62 8.70 0.31
CA HIS A 39 -19.70 9.84 0.50
C HIS A 39 -18.98 9.87 1.86
N LYS A 40 -19.05 8.78 2.62
CA LYS A 40 -18.51 8.67 3.96
C LYS A 40 -17.01 8.45 3.82
N LYS A 41 -16.25 9.47 4.22
CA LYS A 41 -14.80 9.44 4.36
C LYS A 41 -14.46 8.85 5.73
N GLU A 42 -13.84 7.68 5.75
CA GLU A 42 -13.33 7.05 6.96
C GLU A 42 -11.81 7.15 6.98
N ILE A 43 -11.26 7.53 8.13
CA ILE A 43 -9.81 7.59 8.32
C ILE A 43 -9.24 6.18 8.52
N ILE A 44 -8.16 5.86 7.82
CA ILE A 44 -7.47 4.59 8.00
C ILE A 44 -6.41 4.80 9.09
N SER A 45 -6.73 4.35 10.31
CA SER A 45 -5.83 4.49 11.45
C SER A 45 -4.53 3.71 11.21
N GLY A 46 -3.38 4.37 11.38
CA GLY A 46 -2.06 3.79 11.12
C GLY A 46 -1.56 3.92 9.69
N ALA A 47 -2.41 4.36 8.75
CA ALA A 47 -1.98 4.69 7.40
C ALA A 47 -1.39 6.10 7.33
N THR A 48 -0.21 6.24 7.95
CA THR A 48 0.59 7.47 7.95
C THR A 48 1.85 7.36 7.08
N LYS A 49 1.90 6.32 6.24
CA LYS A 49 2.98 6.07 5.30
C LYS A 49 2.63 6.65 3.94
N LEU A 50 3.64 7.09 3.19
CA LEU A 50 3.45 7.55 1.80
C LEU A 50 2.97 6.42 0.89
N VAL A 51 3.15 5.20 1.34
CA VAL A 51 2.76 4.00 0.61
C VAL A 51 1.66 3.28 1.37
N TYR A 52 0.61 2.90 0.65
CA TYR A 52 -0.53 2.15 1.15
C TYR A 52 -0.80 0.95 0.25
N ALA A 53 -0.99 -0.21 0.87
CA ALA A 53 -1.43 -1.41 0.20
C ALA A 53 -2.95 -1.53 0.38
N PRO A 54 -3.75 -1.50 -0.70
CA PRO A 54 -5.19 -1.72 -0.63
C PRO A 54 -5.52 -3.08 -0.02
N GLU A 55 -6.45 -3.09 0.93
CA GLU A 55 -6.97 -4.33 1.51
C GLU A 55 -8.18 -4.85 0.71
N PRO A 56 -8.54 -6.15 0.83
CA PRO A 56 -9.73 -6.71 0.17
C PRO A 56 -11.02 -5.96 0.52
N HIS A 57 -11.06 -5.35 1.70
CA HIS A 57 -12.17 -4.52 2.17
C HIS A 57 -12.26 -3.15 1.51
N ASP A 58 -11.19 -2.69 0.86
CA ASP A 58 -11.13 -1.42 0.15
C ASP A 58 -11.57 -1.54 -1.31
N VAL A 59 -11.74 -2.76 -1.83
CA VAL A 59 -12.24 -3.01 -3.19
C VAL A 59 -13.60 -2.36 -3.43
N GLY A 60 -13.73 -1.69 -4.56
CA GLY A 60 -14.90 -0.91 -4.92
C GLY A 60 -15.03 0.40 -4.16
N ARG A 61 -14.00 0.83 -3.40
CA ARG A 61 -13.97 2.09 -2.66
C ARG A 61 -12.90 3.03 -3.22
N TYR A 62 -13.08 4.33 -2.97
CA TYR A 62 -12.09 5.33 -3.33
C TYR A 62 -11.08 5.50 -2.20
N LEU A 63 -9.82 5.73 -2.54
CA LEU A 63 -8.80 6.09 -1.58
C LEU A 63 -8.37 7.54 -1.78
N GLN A 64 -8.14 8.23 -0.66
CA GLN A 64 -7.66 9.59 -0.62
C GLN A 64 -6.51 9.68 0.37
N ALA A 65 -5.36 10.13 -0.10
CA ALA A 65 -4.21 10.44 0.70
C ALA A 65 -4.09 11.96 0.86
N GLU A 66 -4.04 12.42 2.10
CA GLU A 66 -3.79 13.83 2.42
C GLU A 66 -2.38 13.97 2.96
N VAL A 67 -1.56 14.82 2.35
CA VAL A 67 -0.18 15.09 2.73
C VAL A 67 -0.09 16.52 3.23
N ASN A 68 0.29 16.69 4.49
CA ASN A 68 0.59 17.99 5.08
C ASN A 68 2.06 18.33 4.88
N LEU A 69 2.35 19.35 4.09
CA LEU A 69 3.66 19.87 3.75
C LEU A 69 3.95 21.12 4.60
N GLY A 70 4.10 20.97 5.92
CA GLY A 70 4.52 22.07 6.81
C GLY A 70 3.65 23.33 6.80
N GLY A 71 2.37 23.22 6.43
CA GLY A 71 1.43 24.34 6.33
C GLY A 71 0.54 24.29 5.08
N GLU A 72 0.99 23.58 4.03
CA GLU A 72 0.19 23.33 2.84
C GLU A 72 -0.33 21.89 2.83
N THR A 73 -1.64 21.69 2.83
CA THR A 73 -2.24 20.35 2.71
C THR A 73 -2.51 20.05 1.25
N SER A 74 -1.78 19.09 0.71
CA SER A 74 -2.03 18.54 -0.62
C SER A 74 -2.87 17.28 -0.51
N VAL A 75 -3.86 17.13 -1.39
CA VAL A 75 -4.76 15.97 -1.41
C VAL A 75 -4.56 15.22 -2.71
N ALA A 76 -4.24 13.93 -2.61
CA ALA A 76 -4.11 13.00 -3.71
C ALA A 76 -5.22 11.96 -3.60
N LYS A 77 -6.07 11.85 -4.62
CA LYS A 77 -7.20 10.92 -4.63
C LYS A 77 -7.07 9.98 -5.81
N THR A 78 -7.53 8.74 -5.64
CA THR A 78 -7.74 7.80 -6.75
C THR A 78 -8.73 8.41 -7.76
N ALA A 79 -8.38 8.35 -9.06
CA ALA A 79 -9.26 8.67 -10.18
C ALA A 79 -10.52 7.78 -10.18
N GLY A 80 -10.38 6.52 -9.75
CA GLY A 80 -11.45 5.53 -9.71
C GLY A 80 -11.64 4.85 -8.35
N PRO A 81 -12.73 4.05 -8.22
CA PRO A 81 -12.82 3.06 -7.17
C PRO A 81 -11.78 1.96 -7.40
N LEU A 82 -11.29 1.35 -6.32
CA LEU A 82 -10.35 0.24 -6.41
C LEU A 82 -10.98 -0.94 -7.16
N ASP A 83 -10.33 -1.36 -8.24
CA ASP A 83 -10.73 -2.54 -8.99
C ASP A 83 -10.44 -3.81 -8.18
N PRO A 84 -11.34 -4.81 -8.18
CA PRO A 84 -10.98 -6.14 -7.68
C PRO A 84 -9.74 -6.61 -8.43
N ALA A 85 -8.78 -7.24 -7.74
CA ALA A 85 -7.47 -7.60 -8.29
C ALA A 85 -7.58 -8.13 -9.75
N PRO A 86 -7.22 -7.32 -10.77
CA PRO A 86 -7.20 -7.80 -12.13
C PRO A 86 -6.01 -8.76 -12.21
N GLY A 87 -6.29 -10.06 -12.22
CA GLY A 87 -5.24 -11.06 -12.38
C GLY A 87 -4.87 -11.92 -11.17
N LEU A 88 -5.85 -12.43 -10.40
CA LEU A 88 -5.71 -13.82 -9.91
C LEU A 88 -5.64 -14.83 -11.08
N VAL A 89 -5.94 -14.39 -12.31
CA VAL A 89 -5.88 -15.18 -13.54
C VAL A 89 -4.60 -14.99 -14.37
N ASP A 90 -3.77 -13.96 -14.10
CA ASP A 90 -2.56 -13.68 -14.92
C ASP A 90 -1.24 -13.67 -14.12
N TYR A 91 -1.29 -13.62 -12.78
CA TYR A 91 -0.13 -13.97 -11.95
C TYR A 91 -0.04 -15.49 -11.66
N VAL A 92 -0.92 -16.30 -12.27
CA VAL A 92 -0.66 -17.73 -12.43
C VAL A 92 0.25 -17.97 -13.65
N GLU A 93 0.23 -17.12 -14.68
CA GLU A 93 1.05 -17.37 -15.88
C GLU A 93 2.52 -16.93 -15.73
N THR A 94 2.80 -15.92 -14.90
CA THR A 94 4.18 -15.45 -14.67
C THR A 94 4.89 -16.11 -13.49
N LEU A 95 4.18 -16.62 -12.46
CA LEU A 95 4.75 -17.53 -11.45
C LEU A 95 4.97 -18.95 -11.98
N VAL A 96 4.19 -19.41 -12.97
CA VAL A 96 4.42 -20.71 -13.64
C VAL A 96 5.72 -20.71 -14.45
N ARG A 97 6.30 -19.55 -14.77
CA ARG A 97 7.46 -19.44 -15.66
C ARG A 97 8.81 -19.16 -14.98
N ASN A 98 8.87 -19.01 -13.65
CA ASN A 98 10.13 -19.02 -12.91
C ASN A 98 9.97 -19.77 -11.57
N PRO A 99 10.21 -21.10 -11.55
CA PRO A 99 10.09 -21.91 -10.35
C PRO A 99 11.32 -21.78 -9.43
N GLU A 100 11.75 -20.57 -9.03
CA GLU A 100 12.83 -20.43 -8.05
C GLU A 100 12.65 -19.17 -7.19
N THR A 101 11.79 -19.21 -6.18
CA THR A 101 11.99 -18.35 -5.00
C THR A 101 11.53 -19.09 -3.75
N ASP A 102 12.51 -19.76 -3.17
CA ASP A 102 12.48 -20.48 -1.90
C ASP A 102 11.88 -19.61 -0.78
N TYR A 103 10.73 -20.04 -0.28
CA TYR A 103 10.13 -19.55 0.96
C TYR A 103 11.01 -19.99 2.13
N ASN A 104 12.11 -19.28 2.39
CA ASN A 104 12.86 -19.52 3.63
C ASN A 104 12.13 -18.82 4.80
N GLY A 105 11.07 -19.48 5.26
CA GLY A 105 10.45 -19.25 6.56
C GLY A 105 11.52 -19.43 7.64
N CYS A 106 12.16 -18.34 8.03
CA CYS A 106 13.16 -18.34 9.09
C CYS A 106 12.43 -18.43 10.44
N CYS A 107 12.01 -19.63 10.82
CA CYS A 107 11.71 -19.97 12.21
C CYS A 107 13.05 -20.14 12.93
N PRO A 108 13.43 -19.32 13.94
CA PRO A 108 14.64 -19.55 14.70
C PRO A 108 14.47 -20.83 15.54
N SER A 109 15.06 -21.91 15.04
CA SER A 109 15.08 -23.21 15.72
C SER A 109 16.20 -23.20 16.76
N ASN A 110 15.79 -22.85 17.98
CA ASN A 110 16.38 -23.16 19.28
C ASN A 110 17.69 -23.99 19.27
N GLU A 111 18.80 -23.33 19.59
CA GLU A 111 20.11 -23.91 19.86
C GLU A 111 20.01 -25.03 20.92
N ARG A 112 20.29 -26.27 20.50
CA ARG A 112 20.34 -27.44 21.39
C ARG A 112 21.74 -28.04 21.36
N ASN A 113 22.58 -27.50 22.24
CA ASN A 113 23.67 -28.13 22.98
C ASN A 113 23.98 -29.62 22.67
N ARG A 114 25.20 -29.93 22.21
CA ARG A 114 26.06 -30.98 22.82
C ARG A 114 27.51 -30.96 22.27
N PRO A 115 28.53 -31.13 23.13
CA PRO A 115 29.93 -31.21 22.75
C PRO A 115 30.34 -32.65 22.40
N THR A 116 31.37 -32.81 21.56
CA THR A 116 32.08 -34.08 21.40
C THR A 116 33.52 -33.91 21.89
N TYR A 117 33.86 -34.76 22.86
CA TYR A 117 35.22 -35.00 23.38
C TYR A 117 36.15 -35.59 22.32
#